data_AF-T1AT09-F1
#
_entry.id   AF-T1AT09-F1
#
_cell.length_a   1.000
_cell.length_b   1.000
_cell.length_c   1.000
_cell.angle_alpha   90.00
_cell.angle_beta   90.00
_cell.angle_gamma   90.00
#
_symmetry.space_group_name_H-M   'P 1'
#
loop_
_entity.id
_entity.type
_entity.pdbx_description
1 polymer ?
#
loop_
_entity_poly.entity_id
_entity_poly.type
_entity_poly.pdbx_seq_one_letter_code
_entity_poly.pdbx_strand_id
1 'polypeptide(L)'
;MGEFINIGSTGTQCIGAYLAKPAGKSKGGVVVVQEIFGVNQHIRGVVDGYAADGYVAIAPAVFDHLEAGVDLGYDQPGMQKGIALISELGFERPLEDVASAAEAIKSAGKIGVVGFCWGGSIAYLAAIKLDMPAVSYYGGRNTQ
;
A
#
# COMPACT_ATOMS: atom_id res chain seq x y z
N MET A 1 -5.01 -16.79 1.23
CA MET A 1 -3.88 -16.11 1.89
C MET A 1 -2.96 -15.65 0.79
N GLY A 2 -2.55 -14.39 0.84
CA GLY A 2 -1.67 -13.76 -0.14
C GLY A 2 -0.21 -14.20 0.00
N GLU A 3 0.59 -13.73 -0.95
CA GLU A 3 2.01 -14.01 -1.07
C GLU A 3 2.80 -12.72 -1.31
N PHE A 4 4.08 -12.69 -0.90
CA PHE A 4 4.96 -11.60 -1.28
C PHE A 4 5.49 -11.82 -2.70
N ILE A 5 5.38 -10.80 -3.52
CA ILE A 5 5.96 -10.70 -4.86
C ILE A 5 6.90 -9.49 -4.93
N ASN A 6 7.70 -9.41 -5.98
CA ASN A 6 8.43 -8.19 -6.31
C ASN A 6 7.72 -7.47 -7.45
N ILE A 7 7.57 -6.15 -7.32
CA ILE A 7 7.04 -5.27 -8.36
C ILE A 7 8.09 -4.22 -8.73
N GLY A 8 8.05 -3.75 -9.97
CA GLY A 8 8.88 -2.63 -10.39
C GLY A 8 8.41 -1.34 -9.70
N SER A 9 9.32 -0.62 -9.09
CA SER A 9 9.14 0.77 -8.67
C SER A 9 9.68 1.71 -9.75
N THR A 10 9.39 3.01 -9.65
CA THR A 10 9.98 4.03 -10.53
C THR A 10 11.51 3.88 -10.63
N GLY A 11 12.03 3.94 -11.86
CA GLY A 11 13.44 3.67 -12.17
C GLY A 11 13.74 2.18 -12.38
N THR A 12 14.88 1.71 -11.88
CA THR A 12 15.34 0.31 -11.97
C THR A 12 15.20 -0.46 -10.65
N GLN A 13 14.59 0.14 -9.63
CA GLN A 13 14.42 -0.49 -8.32
C GLN A 13 13.19 -1.39 -8.31
N CYS A 14 13.29 -2.52 -7.60
CA CYS A 14 12.14 -3.35 -7.26
C CYS A 14 11.85 -3.20 -5.76
N ILE A 15 10.57 -3.19 -5.41
CA ILE A 15 10.09 -3.29 -4.03
C ILE A 15 9.25 -4.55 -3.87
N GLY A 16 9.17 -5.07 -2.64
CA GLY A 16 8.23 -6.11 -2.29
C GLY A 16 6.79 -5.61 -2.36
N ALA A 17 5.85 -6.52 -2.53
CA ALA A 17 4.42 -6.25 -2.36
C ALA A 17 3.70 -7.52 -1.89
N TYR A 18 2.75 -7.37 -0.98
CA TYR A 18 1.89 -8.47 -0.56
C TYR A 18 0.65 -8.52 -1.45
N LEU A 19 0.47 -9.60 -2.22
CA LEU A 19 -0.59 -9.78 -3.19
C LEU A 19 -1.53 -10.91 -2.77
N ALA A 20 -2.83 -10.64 -2.72
CA ALA A 20 -3.87 -11.65 -2.60
C ALA A 20 -4.84 -11.60 -3.78
N LYS A 21 -5.26 -12.78 -4.25
CA LYS A 21 -6.19 -12.94 -5.37
C LYS A 21 -7.48 -13.62 -4.89
N PRO A 22 -8.65 -13.24 -5.43
CA PRO A 22 -9.91 -13.84 -5.05
C PRO A 22 -10.06 -15.24 -5.66
N ALA A 23 -10.98 -16.02 -5.10
CA ALA A 23 -11.43 -17.24 -5.77
C ALA A 23 -12.30 -16.87 -7.00
N GLY A 24 -11.90 -17.30 -8.18
CA GLY A 24 -12.65 -17.07 -9.42
C GLY A 24 -12.37 -15.71 -10.07
N LYS A 25 -13.37 -15.15 -10.76
CA LYS A 25 -13.22 -13.92 -11.54
C LYS A 25 -13.19 -12.70 -10.62
N SER A 26 -12.17 -11.85 -10.79
CA SER A 26 -12.03 -10.60 -10.04
C SER A 26 -13.17 -9.61 -10.32
N LYS A 27 -13.65 -8.94 -9.27
CA LYS A 27 -14.56 -7.78 -9.34
C LYS A 27 -13.85 -6.47 -9.65
N GLY A 28 -12.54 -6.41 -9.45
CA GLY A 28 -11.72 -5.21 -9.53
C GLY A 28 -10.41 -5.37 -8.77
N GLY A 29 -9.61 -4.31 -8.72
CA GLY A 29 -8.37 -4.26 -7.95
C GLY A 29 -8.43 -3.27 -6.79
N VAL A 30 -7.69 -3.54 -5.73
CA VAL A 30 -7.51 -2.63 -4.59
C VAL A 30 -6.03 -2.54 -4.23
N VAL A 31 -5.47 -1.34 -4.30
CA VAL A 31 -4.15 -1.05 -3.70
C VAL A 31 -4.36 -0.66 -2.24
N VAL A 32 -3.69 -1.35 -1.32
CA VAL A 32 -3.79 -1.13 0.13
C VAL A 32 -2.50 -0.46 0.61
N VAL A 33 -2.60 0.78 1.09
CA VAL A 33 -1.44 1.55 1.58
C VAL A 33 -1.34 1.46 3.10
N GLN A 34 -0.16 1.04 3.54
CA GLN A 34 0.17 0.80 4.94
C GLN A 34 0.09 2.04 5.84
N GLU A 35 0.02 1.77 7.14
CA GLU A 35 0.35 2.72 8.20
C GLU A 35 1.89 2.93 8.30
N ILE A 36 2.35 3.48 9.42
CA ILE A 36 3.79 3.69 9.69
C ILE A 36 4.54 2.40 10.05
N PHE A 37 3.88 1.24 10.01
CA PHE A 37 4.39 -0.02 10.57
C PHE A 37 4.86 -1.04 9.52
N GLY A 38 4.89 -0.66 8.25
CA GLY A 38 5.21 -1.60 7.17
C GLY A 38 4.00 -2.40 6.71
N VAL A 39 4.24 -3.41 5.88
CA VAL A 39 3.23 -4.40 5.45
C VAL A 39 3.08 -5.46 6.55
N ASN A 40 2.71 -4.99 7.74
CA ASN A 40 2.60 -5.81 8.94
C ASN A 40 1.38 -6.75 8.89
N GLN A 41 1.15 -7.49 9.97
CA GLN A 41 0.02 -8.44 10.05
C GLN A 41 -1.34 -7.80 9.75
N HIS A 42 -1.58 -6.56 10.20
CA HIS A 42 -2.85 -5.87 9.94
C HIS A 42 -3.05 -5.61 8.45
N ILE A 43 -2.05 -5.02 7.79
CA ILE A 43 -2.14 -4.71 6.35
C ILE A 43 -2.28 -5.99 5.51
N ARG A 44 -1.56 -7.06 5.85
CA ARG A 44 -1.73 -8.36 5.21
C ARG A 44 -3.15 -8.92 5.38
N GLY A 45 -3.72 -8.78 6.58
CA GLY A 45 -5.11 -9.15 6.86
C GLY A 45 -6.13 -8.35 6.06
N VAL A 46 -5.91 -7.04 5.85
CA VAL A 46 -6.78 -6.21 5.01
C VAL A 46 -6.72 -6.66 3.54
N VAL A 47 -5.51 -6.91 3.02
CA VAL A 47 -5.32 -7.44 1.65
C VAL A 47 -6.04 -8.78 1.47
N ASP A 48 -5.87 -9.70 2.42
CA ASP A 48 -6.56 -10.99 2.42
C ASP A 48 -8.09 -10.84 2.48
N GLY A 49 -8.60 -9.87 3.26
CA GLY A 49 -10.03 -9.57 3.36
C GLY A 49 -10.63 -9.12 2.03
N TYR A 50 -9.99 -8.19 1.32
CA TYR A 50 -10.44 -7.77 -0.01
C TYR A 50 -10.44 -8.93 -1.02
N ALA A 51 -9.45 -9.82 -0.93
CA ALA A 51 -9.43 -11.03 -1.74
C ALA A 51 -10.60 -11.98 -1.42
N ALA A 52 -10.94 -12.15 -0.14
CA ALA A 52 -12.12 -12.90 0.26
C ALA A 52 -13.42 -12.27 -0.27
N ASP A 53 -13.48 -10.94 -0.38
CA ASP A 53 -14.62 -10.20 -0.93
C ASP A 53 -14.70 -10.21 -2.47
N GLY A 54 -13.71 -10.77 -3.16
CA GLY A 54 -13.71 -10.95 -4.61
C GLY A 54 -12.85 -9.97 -5.40
N TYR A 55 -11.95 -9.23 -4.75
CA TYR A 55 -11.04 -8.28 -5.40
C TYR A 55 -9.61 -8.83 -5.48
N VAL A 56 -8.84 -8.45 -6.49
CA VAL A 56 -7.38 -8.60 -6.42
C VAL A 56 -6.86 -7.47 -5.54
N ALA A 57 -6.15 -7.79 -4.47
CA ALA A 57 -5.66 -6.78 -3.53
C ALA A 57 -4.14 -6.86 -3.40
N ILE A 58 -3.47 -5.71 -3.37
CA ILE A 58 -2.02 -5.61 -3.29
C ILE A 58 -1.60 -4.51 -2.32
N ALA A 59 -0.62 -4.78 -1.46
CA ALA A 59 0.03 -3.76 -0.62
C ALA A 59 1.51 -3.64 -0.98
N PRO A 60 1.95 -2.53 -1.62
CA PRO A 60 3.37 -2.29 -1.87
C PRO A 60 4.12 -2.04 -0.56
N ALA A 61 5.30 -2.67 -0.40
CA ALA A 61 6.20 -2.46 0.73
C ALA A 61 7.02 -1.18 0.52
N VAL A 62 6.38 -0.03 0.62
CA VAL A 62 6.98 1.28 0.31
C VAL A 62 8.22 1.62 1.14
N PHE A 63 8.39 0.99 2.31
CA PHE A 63 9.59 1.14 3.12
C PHE A 63 10.82 0.43 2.57
N ASP A 64 10.70 -0.48 1.59
CA ASP A 64 11.83 -1.17 0.96
C ASP A 64 12.81 -0.20 0.26
N HIS A 65 12.40 1.05 0.02
CA HIS A 65 13.30 2.13 -0.40
C HIS A 65 14.37 2.51 0.63
N LEU A 66 14.09 2.28 1.92
CA LEU A 66 14.97 2.62 3.04
C LEU A 66 15.46 1.34 3.75
N GLU A 67 14.55 0.41 4.00
CA GLU A 67 14.81 -0.84 4.70
C GLU A 67 13.87 -1.93 4.20
N ALA A 68 14.43 -3.04 3.70
CA ALA A 68 13.63 -4.14 3.14
C ALA A 68 12.90 -4.93 4.23
N GLY A 69 11.64 -5.29 3.98
CA GLY A 69 10.89 -6.23 4.82
C GLY A 69 10.48 -5.68 6.18
N VAL A 70 10.25 -4.37 6.27
CA VAL A 70 9.78 -3.72 7.51
C VAL A 70 8.41 -4.27 7.91
N ASP A 71 8.36 -4.88 9.10
CA ASP A 71 7.16 -5.37 9.77
C ASP A 71 7.27 -5.00 11.26
N LEU A 72 6.58 -3.92 11.65
CA LEU A 72 6.67 -3.34 12.98
C LEU A 72 5.42 -3.63 13.80
N GLY A 73 5.62 -3.83 15.10
CA GLY A 73 4.54 -3.94 16.08
C GLY A 73 3.92 -2.60 16.45
N TYR A 74 2.73 -2.66 17.05
CA TYR A 74 2.01 -1.50 17.59
C TYR A 74 2.48 -1.14 19.01
N ASP A 75 3.79 -1.03 19.19
CA ASP A 75 4.43 -0.63 20.43
C ASP A 75 5.22 0.68 20.26
N GLN A 76 5.77 1.20 21.36
CA GLN A 76 6.55 2.43 21.29
C GLN A 76 7.77 2.35 20.35
N PRO A 77 8.60 1.28 20.39
CA PRO A 77 9.70 1.13 19.44
C PRO A 77 9.25 1.13 17.98
N GLY A 78 8.19 0.39 17.64
CA GLY A 78 7.60 0.36 16.30
C GLY A 78 7.09 1.73 15.87
N MET A 79 6.44 2.46 16.77
CA MET A 79 5.98 3.82 16.49
C MET A 79 7.15 4.78 16.24
N GLN A 80 8.20 4.75 17.06
CA GLN A 80 9.38 5.61 16.90
C GLN A 80 10.08 5.34 15.56
N LYS A 81 10.32 4.07 15.23
CA LYS A 81 10.93 3.67 13.97
C LYS A 81 10.04 4.04 12.78
N GLY A 82 8.74 3.78 12.86
CA GLY A 82 7.78 4.12 11.82
C GLY A 82 7.72 5.61 11.51
N ILE A 83 7.73 6.46 12.56
CA ILE A 83 7.78 7.92 12.40
C ILE A 83 9.06 8.35 11.68
N ALA A 84 10.21 7.77 12.03
CA ALA A 84 11.47 8.07 11.36
C ALA A 84 11.43 7.70 9.87
N LEU A 85 10.97 6.49 9.54
CA LEU A 85 10.85 6.01 8.16
C LEU A 85 9.94 6.90 7.30
N ILE A 86 8.75 7.26 7.77
CA ILE A 86 7.86 8.14 6.97
C ILE A 86 8.39 9.56 6.83
N SER A 87 9.19 10.03 7.79
CA SER A 87 9.77 11.37 7.76
C SER A 87 10.88 11.46 6.72
N GLU A 88 11.67 10.39 6.59
CA GLU A 88 12.71 10.27 5.56
C GLU A 88 12.14 9.96 4.17
N LEU A 89 11.14 9.07 4.09
CA LEU A 89 10.58 8.63 2.81
C LEU A 89 9.73 9.71 2.12
N GLY A 90 9.00 10.51 2.90
CA GLY A 90 8.08 11.52 2.37
C GLY A 90 6.86 10.92 1.69
N PHE A 91 6.19 11.67 0.81
CA PHE A 91 4.92 11.26 0.18
C PHE A 91 5.02 10.94 -1.32
N GLU A 92 6.08 11.41 -1.99
CA GLU A 92 6.19 11.30 -3.45
C GLU A 92 6.47 9.87 -3.90
N ARG A 93 7.50 9.23 -3.32
CA ARG A 93 7.83 7.82 -3.63
C ARG A 93 6.68 6.85 -3.34
N PRO A 94 6.02 6.86 -2.17
CA PRO A 94 4.87 6.01 -1.92
C PRO A 94 3.70 6.22 -2.89
N LEU A 95 3.53 7.44 -3.42
CA LEU A 95 2.51 7.71 -4.43
C LEU A 95 2.86 7.08 -5.78
N GLU A 96 4.14 7.09 -6.16
CA GLU A 96 4.64 6.37 -7.32
C GLU A 96 4.46 4.86 -7.16
N ASP A 97 4.74 4.33 -5.96
CA ASP A 97 4.55 2.91 -5.64
C ASP A 97 3.08 2.48 -5.74
N VAL A 98 2.14 3.36 -5.40
CA VAL A 98 0.70 3.10 -5.62
C VAL A 98 0.40 2.93 -7.10
N ALA A 99 0.97 3.78 -7.97
CA ALA A 99 0.80 3.64 -9.41
C ALA A 99 1.43 2.35 -9.94
N SER A 100 2.65 2.01 -9.49
CA SER A 100 3.33 0.76 -9.81
C SER A 100 2.54 -0.48 -9.36
N ALA A 101 1.99 -0.46 -8.14
CA ALA A 101 1.17 -1.55 -7.61
C ALA A 101 -0.13 -1.71 -8.40
N ALA A 102 -0.78 -0.59 -8.78
CA ALA A 102 -1.96 -0.62 -9.63
C ALA A 102 -1.64 -1.24 -11.01
N GLU A 103 -0.53 -0.84 -11.63
CA GLU A 103 -0.08 -1.41 -12.90
C GLU A 103 0.19 -2.92 -12.79
N ALA A 104 0.81 -3.37 -11.68
CA ALA A 104 1.08 -4.78 -11.43
C ALA A 104 -0.21 -5.64 -11.36
N ILE A 105 -1.34 -5.06 -10.97
CA ILE A 105 -2.65 -5.74 -10.91
C ILE A 105 -3.66 -5.28 -11.96
N LYS A 106 -3.23 -4.58 -13.03
CA LYS A 106 -4.12 -4.00 -14.06
C LYS A 106 -5.11 -4.98 -14.68
N SER A 107 -4.75 -6.26 -14.76
CA SER A 107 -5.61 -7.31 -15.30
C SER A 107 -6.86 -7.59 -14.44
N ALA A 108 -6.91 -7.07 -13.20
CA ALA A 108 -8.05 -7.16 -12.31
C ALA A 108 -9.24 -6.28 -12.74
N GLY A 109 -9.05 -5.34 -13.67
CA GLY A 109 -10.10 -4.42 -14.13
C GLY A 109 -9.99 -3.04 -13.48
N LYS A 110 -11.11 -2.47 -13.02
CA LYS A 110 -11.10 -1.17 -12.34
C LYS A 110 -10.34 -1.26 -11.02
N ILE A 111 -9.44 -0.33 -10.75
CA ILE A 111 -8.60 -0.32 -9.55
C ILE A 111 -8.91 0.92 -8.70
N GLY A 112 -9.05 0.73 -7.40
CA GLY A 112 -9.08 1.79 -6.41
C GLY A 112 -7.95 1.67 -5.40
N VAL A 113 -7.80 2.67 -4.55
CA VAL A 113 -6.82 2.69 -3.46
C VAL A 113 -7.51 2.90 -2.12
N VAL A 114 -7.04 2.20 -1.10
CA VAL A 114 -7.41 2.41 0.31
C VAL A 114 -6.15 2.59 1.12
N GLY A 115 -6.16 3.52 2.07
CA GLY A 115 -5.00 3.75 2.93
C GLY A 115 -5.38 4.12 4.35
N PHE A 116 -4.49 3.79 5.29
CA PHE A 116 -4.70 3.96 6.72
C PHE A 116 -3.66 4.87 7.35
N CYS A 117 -4.07 5.79 8.23
CA CYS A 117 -3.19 6.76 8.90
C CYS A 117 -2.36 7.54 7.86
N TRP A 118 -1.03 7.41 7.89
CA TRP A 118 -0.14 7.99 6.90
C TRP A 118 -0.47 7.51 5.46
N GLY A 119 -0.80 6.23 5.29
CA GLY A 119 -1.31 5.70 4.02
C GLY A 119 -2.65 6.32 3.60
N GLY A 120 -3.46 6.77 4.54
CA GLY A 120 -4.71 7.50 4.24
C GLY A 120 -4.43 8.86 3.57
N SER A 121 -3.34 9.52 3.95
CA SER A 121 -2.88 10.74 3.26
C SER A 121 -2.39 10.43 1.85
N ILE A 122 -1.69 9.30 1.64
CA ILE A 122 -1.28 8.83 0.31
C ILE A 122 -2.49 8.48 -0.57
N ALA A 123 -3.52 7.81 -0.02
CA ALA A 123 -4.76 7.52 -0.74
C ALA A 123 -5.46 8.81 -1.21
N TYR A 124 -5.51 9.85 -0.36
CA TYR A 124 -6.01 11.17 -0.76
C TYR A 124 -5.17 11.79 -1.89
N LEU A 125 -3.84 11.72 -1.80
CA LEU A 125 -2.95 12.19 -2.86
C LEU A 125 -3.13 11.42 -4.17
N ALA A 126 -3.37 10.12 -4.12
CA ALA A 126 -3.67 9.30 -5.29
C ALA A 126 -4.99 9.71 -5.96
N ALA A 127 -6.00 10.12 -5.18
CA ALA A 127 -7.23 10.66 -5.74
C ALA A 127 -6.97 11.91 -6.59
N ILE A 128 -6.18 12.86 -6.06
CA ILE A 128 -5.99 14.17 -6.70
C ILE A 128 -4.89 14.16 -7.78
N LYS A 129 -3.87 13.30 -7.66
CA LYS A 129 -2.71 13.28 -8.56
C LYS A 129 -2.74 12.14 -9.58
N LEU A 130 -3.42 11.04 -9.28
CA LEU A 130 -3.51 9.86 -10.14
C LEU A 130 -4.94 9.59 -10.65
N ASP A 131 -5.92 10.43 -10.28
CA ASP A 131 -7.34 10.27 -10.63
C ASP A 131 -7.92 8.89 -10.24
N MET A 132 -7.42 8.32 -9.14
CA MET A 132 -7.87 7.00 -8.66
C MET A 132 -9.06 7.12 -7.68
N PRO A 133 -10.07 6.24 -7.75
CA PRO A 133 -11.04 6.09 -6.67
C PRO A 133 -10.31 5.76 -5.35
N ALA A 134 -10.52 6.58 -4.32
CA ALA A 134 -9.74 6.50 -3.09
C ALA A 134 -10.59 6.47 -1.82
N VAL A 135 -10.14 5.71 -0.84
CA VAL A 135 -10.69 5.71 0.53
C VAL A 135 -9.56 6.03 1.51
N SER A 136 -9.72 7.12 2.25
CA SER A 136 -8.77 7.56 3.28
C SER A 136 -9.33 7.26 4.67
N TYR A 137 -8.67 6.34 5.39
CA TYR A 137 -8.96 6.09 6.80
C TYR A 137 -8.03 6.94 7.66
N TYR A 138 -8.60 7.93 8.36
CA TYR A 138 -7.94 8.78 9.36
C TYR A 138 -6.56 9.34 8.92
N GLY A 139 -6.45 9.71 7.64
CA GLY A 139 -5.30 10.43 7.11
C GLY A 139 -5.31 11.89 7.53
N GLY A 140 -4.27 12.32 8.25
CA GLY A 140 -4.19 13.67 8.83
C GLY A 140 -3.09 14.58 8.25
N ARG A 141 -2.25 14.06 7.35
CA ARG A 141 -1.15 14.81 6.71
C ARG A 141 -1.42 15.01 5.21
N ASN A 142 -2.56 15.62 4.88
CA ASN A 142 -3.05 15.79 3.51
C ASN A 142 -2.84 17.19 2.92
N THR A 143 -2.28 18.13 3.68
CA THR A 143 -1.94 19.48 3.24
C THR A 143 -0.56 19.85 3.75
N GLN A 144 0.43 19.93 2.85
CA GLN A 144 1.57 20.83 3.01
C GLN A 144 1.30 22.04 2.13
#